data_AF-A0A950X4C4-F1
#
_entry.id   AF-A0A950X4C4-F1
#
_cell.length_a   1.000
_cell.length_b   1.000
_cell.length_c   1.000
_cell.angle_alpha   90.00
_cell.angle_beta   90.00
_cell.angle_gamma   90.00
#
_symmetry.space_group_name_H-M   'P 1'
#
loop_
_entity.id
_entity.type
_entity.pdbx_description
1 polymer ?
#
loop_
_entity_poly.entity_id
_entity_poly.type
_entity_poly.pdbx_seq_one_letter_code
_entity_poly.pdbx_strand_id
1 'polypeptide(L)'
;MKILSCSLLVLSWFFSSCTLINPLLPRTPNRYGPNDYAVGEAGPYPQEVQLAKQRLQNFIRRANASQKVVLDRNPNVAVQAYEIRAGEDWPLLRKLASGRVRTTLYVQDFRNLTNFPVKFLLIFDWRTQQLVRNSGVLVMDTPNRGSVGEFAGIRAIYAGTGWWSVF
;
A
#
# COMPACT_ATOMS: atom_id res chain seq x y z
N MET A 1 26.02 50.48 53.58
CA MET A 1 26.94 49.39 53.97
C MET A 1 26.28 48.55 55.05
N LYS A 2 26.34 47.22 54.91
CA LYS A 2 25.89 46.16 55.83
C LYS A 2 24.35 45.94 55.90
N ILE A 3 23.78 44.74 55.91
CA ILE A 3 24.20 43.33 55.65
C ILE A 3 22.90 42.48 55.73
N LEU A 4 22.83 41.42 54.93
CA LEU A 4 22.04 40.17 55.05
C LEU A 4 20.59 40.17 55.60
N SER A 5 19.69 39.55 54.82
CA SER A 5 19.00 38.34 55.28
C SER A 5 18.56 37.50 54.09
N CYS A 6 19.26 36.40 53.84
CA CYS A 6 18.96 35.41 52.81
C CYS A 6 18.81 34.07 53.54
N SER A 7 17.57 33.71 53.83
CA SER A 7 17.24 32.47 54.54
C SER A 7 15.98 31.88 53.92
N LEU A 8 16.15 30.94 52.99
CA LEU A 8 15.11 29.96 52.66
C LEU A 8 15.76 28.65 52.20
N LEU A 9 16.11 27.88 53.24
CA LEU A 9 15.92 26.45 53.40
C LEU A 9 15.87 25.57 52.15
N VAL A 10 16.95 24.78 52.06
CA VAL A 10 17.06 23.45 51.48
C VAL A 10 15.88 22.56 51.91
N LEU A 11 15.22 21.90 50.95
CA LEU A 11 14.71 20.54 51.20
C LEU A 11 14.78 19.66 49.95
N SER A 12 15.28 18.48 50.24
CA SER A 12 15.73 17.35 49.46
C SER A 12 14.62 16.51 48.79
N TRP A 13 14.99 15.96 47.62
CA TRP A 13 14.77 14.56 47.18
C TRP A 13 13.36 14.12 46.77
N PHE A 14 13.20 13.88 45.46
CA PHE A 14 12.56 12.66 44.97
C PHE A 14 13.42 12.07 43.85
N PHE A 15 14.11 10.97 44.19
CA PHE A 15 14.52 9.97 43.22
C PHE A 15 13.26 9.43 42.55
N SER A 16 13.07 9.75 41.27
CA SER A 16 12.15 8.98 40.43
C SER A 16 13.00 8.22 39.43
N SER A 17 13.25 6.95 39.77
CA SER A 17 13.90 5.98 38.91
C SER A 17 13.05 5.78 37.65
N CYS A 18 13.42 6.41 36.54
CA CYS A 18 12.92 5.98 35.24
C CYS A 18 13.56 4.63 34.92
N THR A 19 12.72 3.61 35.07
CA THR A 19 12.86 2.23 34.64
C THR A 19 13.60 2.08 33.30
N LEU A 20 14.53 1.12 33.32
CA LEU A 20 15.04 0.32 32.21
C LEU A 20 14.21 0.45 30.91
N ILE A 21 14.72 1.23 29.97
CA ILE A 21 14.32 1.18 28.57
C ILE A 21 14.93 -0.11 28.00
N ASN A 22 14.17 -1.20 28.03
CA ASN A 22 14.41 -2.33 27.15
C ASN A 22 14.38 -1.82 25.71
N PRO A 23 15.42 -2.03 24.87
CA PRO A 23 15.29 -1.85 23.44
C PRO A 23 14.57 -3.08 22.89
N LEU A 24 13.27 -3.21 23.18
CA LEU A 24 12.39 -4.01 22.33
C LEU A 24 12.22 -3.21 21.04
N LEU A 25 13.17 -3.38 20.13
CA LEU A 25 13.01 -3.03 18.74
C LEU A 25 11.66 -3.58 18.30
N PRO A 26 10.70 -2.75 17.86
CA PRO A 26 9.55 -3.28 17.18
C PRO A 26 10.08 -3.99 15.95
N ARG A 27 10.01 -5.33 15.95
CA ARG A 27 10.02 -6.14 14.73
C ARG A 27 8.97 -5.48 13.86
N THR A 28 9.39 -4.73 12.85
CA THR A 28 8.44 -4.04 11.98
C THR A 28 7.55 -5.14 11.40
N PRO A 29 6.26 -5.21 11.78
CA PRO A 29 5.40 -6.18 11.16
C PRO A 29 5.39 -5.82 9.68
N ASN A 30 5.41 -6.84 8.83
CA ASN A 30 5.10 -6.66 7.43
C ASN A 30 3.83 -5.77 7.39
N ARG A 31 3.92 -4.56 6.81
CA ARG A 31 2.85 -3.54 6.92
C ARG A 31 1.50 -4.08 6.46
N TYR A 32 1.55 -5.11 5.62
CA TYR A 32 0.45 -5.73 4.92
C TYR A 32 0.22 -7.15 5.47
N GLY A 33 -1.05 -7.54 5.59
CA GLY A 33 -1.43 -8.84 6.12
C GLY A 33 -0.97 -10.01 5.25
N PRO A 34 -1.07 -11.26 5.75
CA PRO A 34 -0.66 -12.45 5.02
C PRO A 34 -1.54 -12.78 3.80
N ASN A 35 -2.52 -11.95 3.44
CA ASN A 35 -3.35 -12.09 2.24
C ASN A 35 -3.39 -10.82 1.37
N ASP A 36 -2.63 -9.80 1.76
CA ASP A 36 -2.56 -8.53 1.05
C ASP A 36 -1.50 -8.62 -0.07
N TYR A 37 -1.88 -8.12 -1.25
CA TYR A 37 -1.06 -8.11 -2.46
C TYR A 37 -0.12 -6.89 -2.51
N ALA A 38 -0.29 -5.93 -1.59
CA ALA A 38 0.55 -4.75 -1.54
C ALA A 38 1.99 -5.08 -1.14
N VAL A 39 2.92 -4.49 -1.89
CA VAL A 39 4.36 -4.54 -1.61
C VAL A 39 4.91 -3.14 -1.29
N GLY A 40 4.11 -2.12 -1.55
CA GLY A 40 4.39 -0.73 -1.25
C GLY A 40 3.27 0.20 -1.69
N GLU A 41 3.48 1.49 -1.48
CA GLU A 41 2.57 2.56 -1.88
C GLU A 41 3.38 3.69 -2.52
N ALA A 42 2.78 4.38 -3.49
CA ALA A 42 3.35 5.55 -4.15
C ALA A 42 2.27 6.59 -4.45
N GLY A 43 2.65 7.86 -4.56
CA GLY A 43 1.73 8.92 -4.97
C GLY A 43 1.52 8.89 -6.49
N PRO A 44 0.27 8.96 -6.98
CA PRO A 44 0.02 9.00 -8.42
C PRO A 44 0.27 10.39 -9.01
N TYR A 45 0.66 10.42 -10.29
CA TYR A 45 0.60 11.65 -11.09
C TYR A 45 -0.82 11.90 -11.62
N PRO A 46 -1.24 13.15 -11.88
CA PRO A 46 -2.60 13.47 -12.36
C PRO A 46 -3.00 12.70 -13.63
N GLN A 47 -2.07 12.52 -14.56
CA GLN A 47 -2.28 11.77 -15.80
C GLN A 47 -2.57 10.27 -15.56
N GLU A 48 -1.98 9.68 -14.52
CA GLU A 48 -2.19 8.28 -14.16
C GLU A 48 -3.56 8.08 -13.51
N VAL A 49 -3.99 9.04 -12.68
CA VAL A 49 -5.34 9.06 -12.12
C VAL A 49 -6.37 9.11 -13.25
N GLN A 50 -6.16 9.98 -14.24
CA GLN A 50 -7.07 10.12 -15.38
C GLN A 50 -7.14 8.83 -16.21
N LEU A 51 -6.00 8.21 -16.51
CA LEU A 51 -5.93 6.94 -17.23
C LEU A 51 -6.62 5.80 -16.47
N ALA A 52 -6.36 5.69 -15.16
CA ALA A 52 -7.00 4.67 -14.33
C ALA A 52 -8.51 4.90 -14.21
N LYS A 53 -8.96 6.16 -14.14
CA LYS A 53 -10.40 6.49 -14.15
C LYS A 53 -11.07 6.10 -15.46
N GLN A 54 -10.43 6.32 -16.61
CA GLN A 54 -10.93 5.84 -17.90
C GLN A 54 -11.04 4.31 -17.95
N ARG A 55 -10.04 3.60 -17.40
CA ARG A 55 -10.05 2.14 -17.28
C ARG A 55 -11.17 1.65 -16.36
N LEU A 56 -11.41 2.32 -15.23
CA LEU A 56 -12.54 2.05 -14.34
C LEU A 56 -13.86 2.19 -15.09
N GLN A 57 -14.06 3.28 -15.83
CA GLN A 57 -15.30 3.52 -16.57
C GLN A 57 -15.52 2.44 -17.65
N ASN A 58 -14.46 2.05 -18.35
CA ASN A 58 -14.51 0.94 -19.30
C ASN A 58 -14.87 -0.39 -18.64
N PHE A 59 -14.31 -0.64 -17.45
CA PHE A 59 -14.61 -1.81 -16.64
C PHE A 59 -16.10 -1.81 -16.24
N ILE A 60 -16.61 -0.74 -15.63
CA ILE A 60 -18.02 -0.66 -15.22
C ILE A 60 -18.97 -0.80 -16.42
N ARG A 61 -18.66 -0.14 -17.54
CA ARG A 61 -19.48 -0.17 -18.76
C ARG A 61 -19.65 -1.58 -19.33
N ARG A 62 -18.63 -2.43 -19.21
CA ARG A 62 -18.66 -3.82 -19.71
C ARG A 62 -19.20 -4.82 -18.70
N ALA A 63 -19.54 -4.40 -17.48
CA ALA A 63 -20.04 -5.30 -16.45
C ALA A 63 -21.46 -5.80 -16.77
N ASN A 64 -21.63 -7.12 -16.81
CA ASN A 64 -22.96 -7.75 -16.93
C ASN A 64 -23.75 -7.69 -15.62
N ALA A 65 -25.02 -8.13 -15.63
CA ALA A 65 -25.89 -8.07 -14.45
C ALA A 65 -25.30 -8.80 -13.23
N SER A 66 -24.72 -9.98 -13.40
CA SER A 66 -24.10 -10.73 -12.30
C SER A 66 -22.87 -10.00 -11.74
N GLN A 67 -22.05 -9.40 -12.60
CA GLN A 67 -20.86 -8.64 -12.20
C GLN A 67 -21.23 -7.35 -11.46
N LYS A 68 -22.34 -6.70 -11.85
CA LYS A 68 -22.88 -5.54 -11.13
C LYS A 68 -23.29 -5.88 -9.69
N VAL A 69 -23.87 -7.06 -9.45
CA VAL A 69 -24.16 -7.53 -8.08
C VAL A 69 -22.87 -7.67 -7.25
N VAL A 70 -21.77 -8.13 -7.86
CA VAL A 70 -20.47 -8.24 -7.17
C VAL A 70 -19.91 -6.85 -6.86
N LEU A 71 -20.01 -5.90 -7.80
CA LEU A 71 -19.65 -4.50 -7.60
C LEU A 71 -20.48 -3.85 -6.49
N ASP A 72 -21.76 -4.13 -6.41
CA ASP A 72 -22.63 -3.59 -5.36
C ASP A 72 -22.25 -4.06 -3.95
N ARG A 73 -21.75 -5.29 -3.84
CA ARG A 73 -21.25 -5.86 -2.58
C ARG A 73 -19.84 -5.37 -2.22
N ASN A 74 -19.05 -4.97 -3.20
CA ASN A 74 -17.67 -4.52 -3.02
C ASN A 74 -17.46 -3.19 -3.76
N PRO A 75 -17.68 -2.05 -3.08
CA PRO A 75 -17.67 -0.73 -3.73
C PRO A 75 -16.29 -0.33 -4.26
N ASN A 76 -15.22 -0.94 -3.75
CA ASN A 76 -13.84 -0.61 -4.13
C ASN A 76 -13.38 -1.44 -5.32
N VAL A 77 -12.74 -0.78 -6.28
CA VAL A 77 -12.15 -1.39 -7.48
C VAL A 77 -10.70 -0.97 -7.61
N ALA A 78 -9.79 -1.93 -7.63
CA ALA A 78 -8.36 -1.74 -7.85
C ALA A 78 -8.05 -1.77 -9.35
N VAL A 79 -7.63 -0.63 -9.89
CA VAL A 79 -7.41 -0.41 -11.32
C VAL A 79 -5.93 -0.14 -11.57
N GLN A 80 -5.36 -0.82 -12.55
CA GLN A 80 -3.97 -0.59 -12.94
C GLN A 80 -3.84 0.75 -13.65
N ALA A 81 -2.94 1.60 -13.18
CA ALA A 81 -2.58 2.86 -13.80
C ALA A 81 -1.39 2.68 -14.74
N TYR A 82 -0.31 2.04 -14.28
CA TYR A 82 0.84 1.68 -15.10
C TYR A 82 1.51 0.39 -14.62
N GLU A 83 2.51 -0.05 -15.38
CA GLU A 83 3.41 -1.14 -15.04
C GLU A 83 4.84 -0.67 -15.28
N ILE A 84 5.72 -0.87 -14.31
CA ILE A 84 7.15 -0.61 -14.41
C ILE A 84 7.91 -1.90 -14.12
N ARG A 85 9.17 -1.95 -14.50
CA ARG A 85 10.07 -2.99 -14.02
C ARG A 85 10.57 -2.62 -12.63
N ALA A 86 10.72 -3.59 -11.74
CA ALA A 86 11.27 -3.35 -10.41
C ALA A 86 12.66 -2.69 -10.44
N GLY A 87 13.47 -2.93 -11.47
CA GLY A 87 14.77 -2.27 -11.65
C GLY A 87 14.69 -0.77 -11.98
N GLU A 88 13.52 -0.26 -12.37
CA GLU A 88 13.29 1.16 -12.67
C GLU A 88 13.01 1.98 -11.39
N ASP A 89 12.69 1.31 -10.27
CA ASP A 89 12.48 1.92 -8.95
C ASP A 89 13.49 1.35 -7.94
N TRP A 90 14.56 2.10 -7.68
CA TRP A 90 15.64 1.68 -6.77
C TRP A 90 15.16 1.42 -5.32
N PRO A 91 14.34 2.30 -4.69
CA PRO A 91 13.69 1.98 -3.43
C PRO A 91 12.91 0.66 -3.42
N LEU A 92 12.16 0.37 -4.48
CA LEU A 92 11.41 -0.88 -4.60
C LEU A 92 12.32 -2.09 -4.77
N LEU A 93 13.35 -1.99 -5.61
CA LEU A 93 14.35 -3.04 -5.80
C LEU A 93 15.05 -3.39 -4.48
N ARG A 94 15.38 -2.39 -3.65
CA ARG A 94 15.96 -2.62 -2.31
C ARG A 94 14.99 -3.36 -1.39
N LYS A 95 13.70 -3.02 -1.42
CA LYS A 95 12.66 -3.72 -0.63
C LYS A 95 12.53 -5.17 -1.06
N LEU A 96 12.52 -5.42 -2.36
CA LEU A 96 12.54 -6.76 -2.96
C LEU A 96 13.75 -7.59 -2.53
N ALA A 97 14.95 -7.03 -2.71
CA ALA A 97 16.21 -7.69 -2.35
C ALA A 97 16.30 -8.02 -0.86
N SER A 98 15.61 -7.26 0.00
CA SER A 98 15.56 -7.50 1.45
C SER A 98 14.61 -8.62 1.89
N GLY A 99 13.88 -9.25 0.97
CA GLY A 99 12.97 -10.35 1.25
C GLY A 99 11.71 -9.96 2.06
N ARG A 100 11.41 -8.66 2.15
CA ARG A 100 10.28 -8.11 2.93
C ARG A 100 8.94 -8.17 2.17
N VAL A 101 8.88 -8.91 1.07
CA VAL A 101 7.70 -9.02 0.21
C VAL A 101 7.20 -10.46 0.20
N ARG A 102 5.89 -10.66 0.36
CA ARG A 102 5.26 -11.97 0.14
C ARG A 102 5.26 -12.23 -1.35
N THR A 103 6.04 -13.20 -1.82
CA THR A 103 5.77 -13.83 -3.11
C THR A 103 6.24 -15.27 -3.10
N THR A 104 5.49 -16.15 -3.75
CA THR A 104 5.91 -17.50 -4.14
C THR A 104 6.89 -17.46 -5.32
N LEU A 105 7.11 -16.29 -5.91
CA LEU A 105 7.94 -16.04 -7.10
C LEU A 105 9.36 -15.59 -6.74
N TYR A 106 9.94 -16.11 -5.65
CA TYR A 106 11.36 -15.88 -5.40
C TYR A 106 12.19 -16.49 -6.53
N VAL A 107 12.64 -15.64 -7.44
CA VAL A 107 13.76 -15.95 -8.29
C VAL A 107 15.01 -15.53 -7.53
N GLN A 108 15.85 -16.49 -7.15
CA GLN A 108 17.09 -16.26 -6.40
C GLN A 108 18.13 -15.42 -7.18
N ASP A 109 17.82 -15.00 -8.41
CA ASP A 109 18.69 -14.26 -9.30
C ASP A 109 18.31 -12.77 -9.34
N PHE A 110 19.28 -11.91 -9.02
CA PHE A 110 19.17 -10.46 -9.05
C PHE A 110 18.76 -9.93 -10.43
N ARG A 111 19.18 -10.56 -11.53
CA ARG A 111 18.77 -10.18 -12.89
C ARG A 111 17.27 -10.41 -13.12
N ASN A 112 16.69 -11.39 -12.44
CA ASN A 112 15.27 -11.66 -12.51
C ASN A 112 14.47 -10.71 -11.61
N LEU A 113 15.05 -10.25 -10.50
CA LEU A 113 14.45 -9.20 -9.66
C LEU A 113 14.33 -7.87 -10.40
N THR A 114 15.34 -7.45 -11.17
CA THR A 114 15.31 -6.17 -11.90
C THR A 114 14.29 -6.15 -13.04
N ASN A 115 13.97 -7.30 -13.63
CA ASN A 115 13.03 -7.41 -14.73
C ASN A 115 11.59 -7.74 -14.29
N PHE A 116 11.37 -7.90 -12.99
CA PHE A 116 10.07 -8.30 -12.48
C PHE A 116 9.02 -7.18 -12.68
N PRO A 117 7.86 -7.46 -13.29
CA PRO A 117 6.83 -6.45 -13.52
C PRO A 117 6.15 -6.06 -12.22
N VAL A 118 6.04 -4.75 -11.99
CA VAL A 118 5.38 -4.15 -10.84
C VAL A 118 4.25 -3.30 -11.35
N LYS A 119 3.04 -3.63 -10.90
CA LYS A 119 1.83 -2.89 -11.28
C LYS A 119 1.57 -1.82 -10.23
N PHE A 120 1.30 -0.62 -10.69
CA PHE A 120 0.79 0.45 -9.83
C PHE A 120 -0.73 0.52 -9.95
N LEU A 121 -1.42 0.25 -8.86
CA LEU A 121 -2.88 0.20 -8.78
C LEU A 121 -3.42 1.42 -8.05
N LEU A 122 -4.50 1.98 -8.58
CA LEU A 122 -5.32 2.99 -7.93
C LEU A 122 -6.66 2.39 -7.54
N ILE A 123 -7.08 2.64 -6.30
CA ILE A 123 -8.32 2.09 -5.76
C ILE A 123 -9.39 3.19 -5.83
N PHE A 124 -10.46 2.90 -6.55
CA PHE A 124 -11.60 3.79 -6.70
C PHE A 124 -12.83 3.21 -6.03
N ASP A 125 -13.67 4.08 -5.47
CA ASP A 125 -15.07 3.75 -5.22
C ASP A 125 -15.80 3.81 -6.57
N TRP A 126 -16.45 2.71 -6.99
CA TRP A 126 -17.01 2.63 -8.33
C TRP A 126 -18.27 3.50 -8.50
N ARG A 127 -18.98 3.82 -7.40
CA ARG A 127 -20.22 4.61 -7.42
C ARG A 127 -19.91 6.10 -7.61
N THR A 128 -18.95 6.60 -6.85
CA THR A 128 -18.51 8.00 -6.88
C THR A 128 -17.42 8.24 -7.93
N GLN A 129 -16.75 7.19 -8.40
CA GLN A 129 -15.57 7.24 -9.27
C GLN A 129 -14.43 8.09 -8.70
N GLN A 130 -14.37 8.21 -7.37
CA GLN A 130 -13.33 8.91 -6.64
C GLN A 130 -12.30 7.92 -6.11
N LEU A 131 -11.07 8.40 -5.92
CA LEU A 131 -10.03 7.62 -5.26
C LEU A 131 -10.40 7.37 -3.80
N VAL A 132 -10.25 6.13 -3.34
CA VAL A 132 -10.42 5.77 -1.93
C VAL A 132 -9.26 6.31 -1.09
N ARG A 133 -8.08 6.48 -1.70
CA ARG A 133 -6.88 7.06 -1.08
C ARG A 133 -6.11 7.92 -2.08
N ASN A 134 -5.40 8.93 -1.55
CA ASN A 134 -4.50 9.78 -2.34
C ASN A 134 -3.18 9.07 -2.73
N SER A 135 -2.97 7.82 -2.29
CA SER A 135 -1.87 6.95 -2.70
C SER A 135 -2.39 5.78 -3.54
N GLY A 136 -1.55 5.29 -4.44
CA GLY A 136 -1.72 4.01 -5.10
C GLY A 136 -0.88 2.92 -4.46
N VAL A 137 -1.17 1.69 -4.85
CA VAL A 137 -0.58 0.46 -4.31
C VAL A 137 0.32 -0.17 -5.35
N LEU A 138 1.56 -0.48 -4.97
CA LEU A 138 2.46 -1.29 -5.77
C LEU A 138 2.17 -2.76 -5.48
N VAL A 139 2.03 -3.55 -6.53
CA VAL A 139 1.78 -5.00 -6.44
C VAL A 139 2.66 -5.75 -7.45
N MET A 140 3.00 -6.99 -7.11
CA MET A 140 3.85 -7.87 -7.93
C MET A 140 3.09 -9.06 -8.45
N ASP A 141 2.16 -9.57 -7.66
CA ASP A 141 1.12 -10.48 -8.04
C ASP A 141 -0.25 -9.81 -7.89
N THR A 142 -1.26 -10.41 -8.51
CA THR A 142 -2.64 -9.93 -8.44
C THR A 142 -3.58 -11.13 -8.49
N PRO A 143 -4.74 -11.07 -7.83
CA PRO A 143 -5.77 -12.07 -8.07
C PRO A 143 -6.25 -12.01 -9.52
N ASN A 144 -7.05 -12.99 -9.95
CA ASN A 144 -7.68 -12.96 -11.27
C ASN A 144 -8.57 -11.72 -11.41
N ARG A 145 -8.62 -11.10 -12.61
CA ARG A 145 -9.49 -9.94 -12.84
C ARG A 145 -10.96 -10.28 -12.56
N GLY A 146 -11.67 -9.36 -11.92
CA GLY A 146 -13.03 -9.57 -11.41
C GLY A 146 -13.09 -10.24 -10.04
N SER A 147 -11.97 -10.77 -9.53
CA SER A 147 -11.89 -11.36 -8.19
C SER A 147 -11.58 -10.28 -7.16
N VAL A 148 -11.97 -10.54 -5.91
CA VAL A 148 -11.71 -9.64 -4.79
C VAL A 148 -10.37 -10.00 -4.17
N GLY A 149 -9.53 -8.99 -3.95
CA GLY A 149 -8.26 -9.08 -3.22
C GLY A 149 -8.14 -7.98 -2.19
N GLU A 150 -7.13 -8.09 -1.32
CA GLU A 150 -6.77 -7.03 -0.39
C GLU A 150 -5.52 -6.30 -0.92
N PHE A 151 -5.59 -4.96 -0.91
CA PHE A 151 -4.56 -4.08 -1.41
C PHE A 151 -4.32 -2.96 -0.40
N ALA A 152 -3.21 -3.03 0.32
CA ALA A 152 -2.83 -2.10 1.38
C ALA A 152 -3.92 -1.96 2.47
N GLY A 153 -4.49 -3.10 2.87
CA GLY A 153 -5.60 -3.20 3.82
C GLY A 153 -6.98 -2.87 3.25
N ILE A 154 -7.10 -2.56 1.95
CA ILE A 154 -8.38 -2.29 1.30
C ILE A 154 -8.82 -3.49 0.48
N ARG A 155 -9.97 -4.06 0.85
CA ARG A 155 -10.64 -5.09 0.06
C ARG A 155 -11.25 -4.46 -1.20
N ALA A 156 -10.82 -4.89 -2.38
CA ALA A 156 -11.26 -4.36 -3.67
C ALA A 156 -11.34 -5.43 -4.76
N ILE A 157 -12.21 -5.22 -5.75
CA ILE A 157 -12.25 -6.02 -6.97
C ILE A 157 -11.06 -5.63 -7.85
N TYR A 158 -10.26 -6.59 -8.29
CA TYR A 158 -9.17 -6.30 -9.22
C TYR A 158 -9.68 -6.17 -10.65
N ALA A 159 -9.57 -4.97 -11.22
CA ALA A 159 -9.94 -4.70 -12.62
C ALA A 159 -8.76 -4.81 -13.59
N GLY A 160 -7.51 -4.69 -13.11
CA GLY A 160 -6.35 -4.55 -13.98
C GLY A 160 -6.53 -3.37 -14.94
N THR A 161 -6.35 -3.59 -16.24
CA THR A 161 -6.61 -2.58 -17.29
C THR A 161 -8.05 -2.62 -17.84
N GLY A 162 -8.91 -3.52 -17.34
CA GLY A 162 -10.30 -3.73 -17.78
C GLY A 162 -10.75 -5.20 -17.69
N TRP A 163 -12.03 -5.48 -17.96
CA TRP A 163 -12.54 -6.86 -18.08
C TRP A 163 -11.87 -7.60 -19.24
N TRP A 164 -11.78 -8.93 -19.13
CA TRP A 164 -11.45 -9.80 -20.25
C TRP A 164 -12.33 -9.44 -21.45
N SER A 165 -11.75 -9.30 -22.64
CA SER A 165 -12.53 -9.51 -23.84
C SER A 165 -12.91 -10.99 -23.83
N VAL A 166 -14.20 -11.27 -23.67
CA VAL A 166 -14.74 -12.58 -24.03
C VAL A 166 -14.65 -12.63 -25.56
N PHE A 167 -13.67 -13.36 -26.08
CA PHE A 167 -13.74 -13.86 -27.45
C PHE A 167 -14.53 -15.16 -27.44
#